data_AF-A0A1V5MU46-F1
#
_entry.id   AF-A0A1V5MU46-F1
#
_cell.length_a   1.000
_cell.length_b   1.000
_cell.length_c   1.000
_cell.angle_alpha   90.00
_cell.angle_beta   90.00
_cell.angle_gamma   90.00
#
_symmetry.space_group_name_H-M   'P 1'
#
loop_
_entity.id
_entity.type
_entity.pdbx_description
1 polymer ?
#
loop_
_entity_poly.entity_id
_entity_poly.type
_entity_poly.pdbx_seq_one_letter_code
_entity_poly.pdbx_strand_id
1 'polypeptide(L)'
;MKKAQNSEGIGFFQKYLSLWVAICMAVGVLIGKFLPGIPAFLNQFEYAKVSIPMAILIWLMIYPMMMKVDFQSIRNVGKNPKGLFVTWITNWLIKPFTMYAIAVFFLGTLFRGFIGPDAMNLVKMPFGMDLPVGSEYGVGTVVLENGVKMLQVPLWRSYLAGCILLGIAPCTAMVLVWGYLAKGNDGHTLVMVAINSLSMLLLYGPLGGFLLGVGRLPVPWQALVLSIAIYVALPLAAGFISRKWIIAHKGLPWFEQKFLHVLTPITIIALLITLVLLFSFKGETILTNPLTILWIAIPLFIQTCFIFALGYWLARRLREIRRMKRESLCSHYQR
;
A
#
# COMPACT_ATOMS: atom_id res chain seq x y z
N MET A 1 5.55 28.20 -29.82
CA MET A 1 4.55 27.23 -30.29
C MET A 1 3.98 26.50 -29.08
N LYS A 2 2.73 26.83 -28.70
CA LYS A 2 1.99 26.24 -27.57
C LYS A 2 1.55 24.83 -27.95
N LYS A 3 2.02 23.81 -27.21
CA LYS A 3 1.58 22.42 -27.42
C LYS A 3 0.35 22.19 -26.53
N ALA A 4 -0.81 22.02 -27.17
CA ALA A 4 -2.05 21.65 -26.53
C ALA A 4 -1.85 20.35 -25.73
N GLN A 5 -1.90 20.42 -24.40
CA GLN A 5 -2.21 19.25 -23.59
C GLN A 5 -3.72 19.06 -23.69
N ASN A 6 -4.14 18.00 -24.37
CA ASN A 6 -5.50 17.50 -24.27
C ASN A 6 -5.87 17.44 -22.79
N SER A 7 -6.99 18.07 -22.44
CA SER A 7 -7.76 17.66 -21.29
C SER A 7 -8.29 16.26 -21.58
N GLU A 8 -7.43 15.25 -21.47
CA GLU A 8 -7.92 13.88 -21.45
C GLU A 8 -8.78 13.77 -20.20
N GLY A 9 -10.10 13.73 -20.42
CA GLY A 9 -11.05 13.42 -19.37
C GLY A 9 -10.66 12.09 -18.71
N ILE A 10 -11.18 11.86 -17.50
CA ILE A 10 -10.96 10.62 -16.75
C ILE A 10 -11.19 9.44 -17.69
N GLY A 11 -10.15 8.64 -17.94
CA GLY A 11 -10.26 7.50 -18.84
C GLY A 11 -11.36 6.55 -18.38
N PHE A 12 -12.03 5.86 -19.31
CA PHE A 12 -13.13 4.94 -18.99
C PHE A 12 -12.79 3.99 -17.84
N PHE A 13 -11.58 3.45 -17.84
CA PHE A 13 -11.10 2.56 -16.78
C PHE A 13 -11.06 3.25 -15.40
N GLN A 14 -10.48 4.45 -15.31
CA GLN A 14 -10.35 5.19 -14.06
C GLN A 14 -11.71 5.55 -13.47
N LYS A 15 -12.68 5.88 -14.34
CA LYS A 15 -14.06 6.20 -13.95
C LYS A 15 -14.77 5.00 -13.31
N TYR A 16 -14.56 3.80 -13.84
CA TYR A 16 -15.19 2.57 -13.35
C TYR A 16 -14.28 1.70 -12.48
N LEU A 17 -13.18 2.25 -11.96
CA LEU A 17 -12.17 1.49 -11.21
C LEU A 17 -12.79 0.71 -10.04
N SER A 18 -13.69 1.32 -9.27
CA SER A 18 -14.36 0.64 -8.14
C SER A 18 -15.20 -0.55 -8.59
N LEU A 19 -15.84 -0.47 -9.76
CA LEU A 19 -16.61 -1.57 -10.34
C LEU A 19 -15.69 -2.69 -10.80
N TRP A 20 -14.58 -2.36 -11.48
CA TRP A 20 -13.57 -3.34 -11.88
C TRP A 20 -12.97 -4.06 -10.67
N VAL A 21 -12.69 -3.32 -9.59
CA VAL A 21 -12.23 -3.89 -8.32
C VAL A 21 -13.25 -4.87 -7.77
N ALA A 22 -14.54 -4.49 -7.70
CA ALA A 22 -15.60 -5.37 -7.22
C ALA A 22 -15.73 -6.65 -8.08
N ILE A 23 -15.64 -6.53 -9.41
CA ILE A 23 -15.65 -7.67 -10.33
C ILE A 23 -14.44 -8.58 -10.08
N CYS A 24 -13.23 -8.01 -9.97
CA CYS A 24 -12.02 -8.78 -9.69
C CYS A 24 -12.06 -9.48 -8.32
N MET A 25 -12.66 -8.85 -7.31
CA MET A 25 -12.90 -9.48 -6.00
C MET A 25 -13.83 -10.68 -6.14
N ALA A 26 -14.97 -10.51 -6.82
CA ALA A 26 -15.93 -11.59 -7.05
C ALA A 26 -15.28 -12.74 -7.84
N VAL A 27 -14.63 -12.44 -8.96
CA VAL A 27 -13.91 -13.42 -9.78
C VAL A 27 -12.82 -14.12 -8.97
N GLY A 28 -12.02 -13.39 -8.21
CA GLY A 28 -10.98 -13.97 -7.35
C GLY A 28 -11.55 -14.97 -6.35
N VAL A 29 -12.61 -14.60 -5.63
CA VAL A 29 -13.29 -15.50 -4.67
C VAL A 29 -13.87 -16.72 -5.38
N LEU A 30 -14.49 -16.55 -6.55
CA LEU A 30 -15.03 -17.66 -7.34
C LEU A 30 -13.94 -18.62 -7.81
N ILE A 31 -12.80 -18.11 -8.29
CA ILE A 31 -11.63 -18.93 -8.67
C ILE A 31 -11.12 -19.67 -7.42
N GLY A 32 -10.99 -18.99 -6.29
CA GLY A 32 -10.54 -19.62 -5.04
C GLY A 32 -11.43 -20.77 -4.58
N LYS A 33 -12.74 -20.69 -4.82
CA LYS A 33 -13.72 -21.73 -4.45
C LYS A 33 -13.81 -22.87 -5.47
N PHE A 34 -13.96 -22.53 -6.76
CA PHE A 34 -14.28 -23.49 -7.81
C PHE A 34 -13.06 -24.05 -8.54
N LEU A 35 -11.93 -23.36 -8.49
CA LEU A 35 -10.67 -23.75 -9.14
C LEU A 35 -9.50 -23.64 -8.15
N PRO A 36 -9.52 -24.36 -7.00
CA PRO A 36 -8.47 -24.27 -5.98
C PRO A 36 -7.08 -24.69 -6.49
N GLY A 37 -7.02 -25.42 -7.61
CA GLY A 37 -5.77 -25.77 -8.29
C GLY A 37 -4.95 -24.57 -8.76
N ILE A 38 -5.58 -23.44 -9.09
CA ILE A 38 -4.86 -22.22 -9.51
C ILE A 38 -4.11 -21.60 -8.32
N PRO A 39 -4.77 -21.29 -7.17
CA PRO A 39 -4.08 -20.95 -5.93
C PRO A 39 -2.98 -21.91 -5.53
N ALA A 40 -3.27 -23.22 -5.55
CA ALA A 40 -2.33 -24.24 -5.12
C ALA A 40 -1.07 -24.27 -6.00
N PHE A 41 -1.22 -24.18 -7.32
CA PHE A 41 -0.10 -24.11 -8.26
C PHE A 41 0.74 -22.85 -8.05
N LEU A 42 0.10 -21.68 -7.90
CA LEU A 42 0.83 -20.42 -7.68
C LEU A 42 1.57 -20.39 -6.34
N ASN A 43 1.03 -21.04 -5.31
CA ASN A 43 1.70 -21.20 -4.02
C ASN A 43 2.96 -22.08 -4.09
N GLN A 44 3.13 -22.92 -5.13
CA GLN A 44 4.38 -23.64 -5.36
C GLN A 44 5.54 -22.71 -5.75
N PHE A 45 5.22 -21.56 -6.35
CA PHE A 45 6.19 -20.51 -6.68
C PHE A 45 6.42 -19.54 -5.50
N GLU A 46 6.56 -20.10 -4.30
CA GLU A 46 6.89 -19.36 -3.09
C GLU A 46 8.38 -19.57 -2.74
N TYR A 47 9.15 -18.48 -2.68
CA TYR A 47 10.52 -18.50 -2.20
C TYR A 47 10.63 -17.68 -0.93
N ALA A 48 11.22 -18.22 0.13
CA ALA A 48 11.39 -17.52 1.40
C ALA A 48 10.10 -16.88 1.96
N LYS A 49 8.94 -17.54 1.79
CA LYS A 49 7.61 -17.06 2.22
C LYS A 49 7.05 -15.89 1.41
N VAL A 50 7.63 -15.65 0.23
CA VAL A 50 7.27 -14.62 -0.74
C VAL A 50 6.84 -15.28 -2.06
N SER A 51 5.60 -15.01 -2.49
CA SER A 51 5.09 -15.51 -3.77
C SER A 51 5.72 -14.74 -4.94
N ILE A 52 6.53 -15.43 -5.76
CA ILE A 52 7.22 -14.83 -6.91
C ILE A 52 6.24 -14.18 -7.92
N PRO A 53 5.08 -14.79 -8.26
CA PRO A 53 4.13 -14.15 -9.16
C PRO A 53 3.61 -12.80 -8.63
N MET A 54 3.32 -12.75 -7.33
CA MET A 54 2.88 -11.50 -6.67
C MET A 54 4.01 -10.48 -6.64
N ALA A 55 5.26 -10.92 -6.40
CA ALA A 55 6.43 -10.06 -6.46
C ALA A 55 6.55 -9.33 -7.81
N ILE A 56 6.44 -10.08 -8.91
CA ILE A 56 6.53 -9.56 -10.28
C ILE A 56 5.39 -8.57 -10.54
N LEU A 57 4.17 -8.89 -10.14
CA LEU A 57 3.02 -8.01 -10.36
C LEU A 57 3.14 -6.70 -9.56
N ILE A 58 3.54 -6.77 -8.29
CA ILE A 58 3.82 -5.58 -7.47
C ILE A 58 4.94 -4.75 -8.10
N TRP A 59 5.97 -5.40 -8.62
CA TRP A 59 7.07 -4.74 -9.33
C TRP A 59 6.56 -3.99 -10.57
N LEU A 60 5.73 -4.64 -11.40
CA LEU A 60 5.09 -4.04 -12.57
C LEU A 60 4.16 -2.87 -12.20
N MET A 61 3.62 -2.83 -10.98
CA MET A 61 2.82 -1.70 -10.49
C MET A 61 3.67 -0.53 -10.00
N ILE A 62 4.74 -0.80 -9.24
CA ILE A 62 5.57 0.24 -8.61
C ILE A 62 6.54 0.86 -9.62
N TYR A 63 7.09 0.06 -10.53
CA TYR A 63 8.07 0.53 -11.51
C TYR A 63 7.56 1.74 -12.32
N PRO A 64 6.36 1.71 -12.94
CA PRO A 64 5.86 2.86 -13.72
C PRO A 64 5.56 4.10 -12.90
N MET A 65 5.18 3.94 -11.63
CA MET A 65 5.00 5.09 -10.73
C MET A 65 6.31 5.85 -10.61
N MET A 66 7.43 5.14 -10.43
CA MET A 66 8.75 5.76 -10.35
C MET A 66 9.17 6.43 -11.66
N MET A 67 8.83 5.84 -12.80
CA MET A 67 9.09 6.44 -14.11
C MET A 67 8.40 7.80 -14.29
N LYS A 68 7.23 7.97 -13.68
CA LYS A 68 6.45 9.22 -13.71
C LYS A 68 6.98 10.29 -12.76
N VAL A 69 7.84 9.94 -11.80
CA VAL A 69 8.44 10.91 -10.87
C VAL A 69 9.46 11.77 -11.61
N ASP A 70 9.18 13.06 -11.71
CA ASP A 70 10.12 14.03 -12.24
C ASP A 70 10.95 14.69 -11.13
N PHE A 71 12.24 14.38 -11.11
CA PHE A 71 13.18 14.89 -10.11
C PHE A 71 13.47 16.40 -10.23
N GLN A 72 13.31 16.99 -11.41
CA GLN A 72 13.43 18.44 -11.55
C GLN A 72 12.26 19.15 -10.86
N SER A 73 11.05 18.61 -11.00
CA SER A 73 9.86 19.07 -10.28
C SER A 73 10.00 18.95 -8.75
N ILE A 74 10.66 17.89 -8.24
CA ILE A 74 10.98 17.75 -6.80
C ILE A 74 11.80 18.95 -6.30
N ARG A 75 12.84 19.36 -7.05
CA ARG A 75 13.71 20.48 -6.66
C ARG A 75 12.97 21.83 -6.65
N ASN A 76 12.01 22.03 -7.55
CA ASN A 76 11.24 23.27 -7.66
C ASN A 76 10.14 23.39 -6.60
N VAL A 77 9.51 22.27 -6.20
CA VAL A 77 8.44 22.24 -5.18
C VAL A 77 8.99 22.30 -3.74
N GLY A 78 10.28 22.00 -3.53
CA GLY A 78 10.97 22.24 -2.26
C GLY A 78 10.90 23.68 -1.75
N LYS A 79 10.49 24.63 -2.60
CA LYS A 79 10.17 26.03 -2.23
C LYS A 79 8.92 26.16 -1.33
N ASN A 80 8.09 25.12 -1.20
CA ASN A 80 6.89 25.06 -0.34
C ASN A 80 6.98 23.94 0.72
N PRO A 81 7.85 24.08 1.74
CA PRO A 81 8.11 23.03 2.72
C PRO A 81 6.92 22.76 3.65
N LYS A 82 6.04 23.74 3.87
CA LYS A 82 4.96 23.65 4.86
C LYS A 82 3.92 22.58 4.53
N GLY A 83 3.44 22.53 3.29
CA GLY A 83 2.47 21.52 2.84
C GLY A 83 3.04 20.09 2.92
N LEU A 84 4.29 19.93 2.44
CA LEU A 84 5.00 18.65 2.50
C LEU A 84 5.22 18.18 3.94
N PHE A 85 5.62 19.08 4.84
CA PHE A 85 5.87 18.76 6.24
C PHE A 85 4.60 18.30 6.97
N VAL A 86 3.47 18.97 6.74
CA VAL A 86 2.18 18.59 7.34
C VAL A 86 1.79 17.19 6.93
N THR A 87 1.86 16.88 5.64
CA THR A 87 1.48 15.55 5.16
C THR A 87 2.47 14.49 5.61
N TRP A 88 3.76 14.79 5.62
CA TRP A 88 4.77 13.85 6.10
C TRP A 88 4.57 13.50 7.58
N ILE A 89 4.34 14.50 8.46
CA ILE A 89 3.99 14.26 9.87
C ILE A 89 2.70 13.47 9.98
N THR A 90 1.66 13.85 9.23
CA THR A 90 0.38 13.16 9.29
C THR A 90 0.53 11.70 8.92
N ASN A 91 1.31 11.38 7.88
CA ASN A 91 1.49 10.02 7.37
C ASN A 91 2.40 9.16 8.25
N TRP A 92 3.48 9.72 8.80
CA TRP A 92 4.52 8.93 9.48
C TRP A 92 4.47 9.02 11.00
N LEU A 93 3.96 10.13 11.56
CA LEU A 93 3.93 10.36 13.01
C LEU A 93 2.52 10.23 13.60
N ILE A 94 1.47 10.55 12.84
CA ILE A 94 0.09 10.52 13.36
C ILE A 94 -0.61 9.22 12.93
N LYS A 95 -0.68 8.97 11.62
CA LYS A 95 -1.41 7.85 11.00
C LYS A 95 -1.11 6.48 11.63
N PRO A 96 0.15 6.09 11.89
CA PRO A 96 0.44 4.76 12.44
C PRO A 96 -0.06 4.59 13.87
N PHE A 97 0.11 5.61 14.71
CA PHE A 97 -0.25 5.57 16.13
C PHE A 97 -1.76 5.66 16.34
N THR A 98 -2.45 6.48 15.53
CA THR A 98 -3.91 6.54 15.56
C THR A 98 -4.53 5.26 15.02
N MET A 99 -3.91 4.64 14.00
CA MET A 99 -4.32 3.31 13.54
C MET A 99 -4.17 2.27 14.63
N TYR A 100 -3.04 2.25 15.33
CA TYR A 100 -2.84 1.34 16.46
C TYR A 100 -3.93 1.53 17.53
N ALA A 101 -4.16 2.77 17.97
CA ALA A 101 -5.15 3.07 19.01
C ALA A 101 -6.58 2.67 18.60
N ILE A 102 -6.99 3.04 17.38
CA ILE A 102 -8.31 2.71 16.84
C ILE A 102 -8.44 1.18 16.67
N ALA A 103 -7.44 0.52 16.08
CA ALA A 103 -7.49 -0.92 15.85
C ALA A 103 -7.50 -1.72 17.17
N VAL A 104 -6.76 -1.31 18.20
CA VAL A 104 -6.82 -1.94 19.53
C VAL A 104 -8.18 -1.76 20.18
N PHE A 105 -8.77 -0.56 20.11
CA PHE A 105 -10.10 -0.32 20.63
C PHE A 105 -11.13 -1.22 19.92
N PHE A 106 -11.21 -1.18 18.59
CA PHE A 106 -12.20 -1.97 17.86
C PHE A 106 -11.94 -3.47 17.92
N LEU A 107 -10.74 -3.96 17.60
CA LEU A 107 -10.46 -5.40 17.51
C LEU A 107 -10.18 -6.05 18.86
N GLY A 108 -9.57 -5.31 19.79
CA GLY A 108 -9.19 -5.82 21.11
C GLY A 108 -10.25 -5.67 22.19
N THR A 109 -11.21 -4.74 22.03
CA THR A 109 -12.31 -4.53 23.00
C THR A 109 -13.69 -4.75 22.39
N LEU A 110 -14.10 -3.93 21.41
CA LEU A 110 -15.49 -3.94 20.91
C LEU A 110 -15.85 -5.22 20.13
N PHE A 111 -14.95 -5.67 19.26
CA PHE A 111 -15.16 -6.82 18.38
C PHE A 111 -14.54 -8.11 18.90
N ARG A 112 -13.89 -8.09 20.06
CA ARG A 112 -13.25 -9.28 20.63
C ARG A 112 -14.25 -10.41 20.86
N GLY A 113 -15.46 -10.10 21.34
CA GLY A 113 -16.54 -11.08 21.50
C GLY A 113 -17.05 -11.63 20.16
N PHE A 114 -17.12 -10.79 19.12
CA PHE A 114 -17.60 -11.18 17.79
C PHE A 114 -16.57 -11.98 16.98
N ILE A 115 -15.27 -11.72 17.18
CA ILE A 115 -14.17 -12.43 16.50
C ILE A 115 -13.94 -13.82 17.13
N GLY A 116 -14.37 -14.00 18.39
CA GLY A 116 -14.10 -15.19 19.18
C GLY A 116 -12.84 -14.98 20.03
N PRO A 117 -12.95 -14.94 21.38
CA PRO A 117 -11.81 -14.70 22.25
C PRO A 117 -10.75 -15.82 22.17
N ASP A 118 -11.19 -17.04 21.85
CA ASP A 118 -10.36 -18.25 21.72
C ASP A 118 -10.04 -18.60 20.27
N ALA A 119 -10.48 -17.77 19.31
CA ALA A 119 -10.17 -17.99 17.91
C ALA A 119 -8.67 -17.78 17.68
N MET A 120 -8.02 -18.77 17.08
CA MET A 120 -6.58 -18.76 16.80
C MET A 120 -6.31 -18.72 15.29
N ASN A 121 -5.18 -18.14 14.92
CA ASN A 121 -4.68 -18.08 13.56
C ASN A 121 -3.27 -18.68 13.51
N LEU A 122 -3.01 -19.48 12.48
CA LEU A 122 -1.68 -20.00 12.22
C LEU A 122 -0.92 -19.03 11.32
N VAL A 123 0.23 -18.56 11.80
CA VAL A 123 1.12 -17.63 11.10
C VAL A 123 2.43 -18.34 10.84
N LYS A 124 2.96 -18.25 9.62
CA LYS A 124 4.29 -18.78 9.29
C LYS A 124 5.34 -18.13 10.20
N MET A 125 6.27 -18.91 10.74
CA MET A 125 7.35 -18.37 11.59
C MET A 125 8.12 -17.26 10.84
N PRO A 126 8.71 -16.28 11.55
CA PRO A 126 9.66 -15.36 10.94
C PRO A 126 10.75 -16.09 10.17
N PHE A 127 11.29 -15.44 9.13
CA PHE A 127 12.46 -15.96 8.43
C PHE A 127 13.64 -16.11 9.41
N GLY A 128 14.51 -17.10 9.18
CA GLY A 128 15.72 -17.32 9.98
C GLY A 128 15.53 -17.81 11.41
N MET A 129 14.30 -18.12 11.82
CA MET A 129 13.96 -18.56 13.18
C MET A 129 13.48 -20.01 13.16
N ASP A 130 14.17 -20.89 13.90
CA ASP A 130 13.79 -22.28 14.08
C ASP A 130 13.69 -22.60 15.58
N LEU A 131 12.57 -22.20 16.18
CA LEU A 131 12.33 -22.44 17.59
C LEU A 131 11.78 -23.86 17.84
N PRO A 132 11.99 -24.45 19.02
CA PRO A 132 11.40 -25.74 19.36
C PRO A 132 9.87 -25.63 19.49
N VAL A 133 9.17 -26.74 19.22
CA VAL A 133 7.71 -26.81 19.42
C VAL A 133 7.40 -26.56 20.90
N GLY A 134 6.40 -25.73 21.17
CA GLY A 134 6.02 -25.31 22.52
C GLY A 134 6.71 -24.04 23.02
N SER A 135 7.72 -23.50 22.32
CA SER A 135 8.30 -22.21 22.69
C SER A 135 7.33 -21.05 22.43
N GLU A 136 7.39 -20.01 23.25
CA GLU A 136 6.65 -18.78 23.05
C GLU A 136 7.49 -17.73 22.31
N TYR A 137 6.88 -17.06 21.33
CA TYR A 137 7.45 -15.90 20.66
C TYR A 137 6.41 -14.78 20.58
N GLY A 138 6.60 -13.76 21.43
CA GLY A 138 5.63 -12.68 21.61
C GLY A 138 4.35 -13.18 22.29
N VAL A 139 3.26 -13.26 21.53
CA VAL A 139 1.94 -13.76 21.96
C VAL A 139 1.57 -15.09 21.31
N GLY A 140 2.50 -15.65 20.52
CA GLY A 140 2.26 -16.88 19.78
C GLY A 140 3.04 -18.06 20.34
N THR A 141 2.46 -19.24 20.24
CA THR A 141 3.10 -20.51 20.62
C THR A 141 3.49 -21.27 19.35
N VAL A 142 4.68 -21.86 19.33
CA VAL A 142 5.14 -22.66 18.18
C VAL A 142 4.45 -24.02 18.18
N VAL A 143 3.68 -24.28 17.14
CA VAL A 143 2.95 -25.54 16.89
C VAL A 143 3.41 -26.17 15.58
N LEU A 144 3.26 -27.49 15.48
CA LEU A 144 3.61 -28.24 14.27
C LEU A 144 2.32 -28.55 13.49
N GLU A 145 2.23 -28.06 12.27
CA GLU A 145 1.07 -28.25 11.39
C GLU A 145 1.57 -28.82 10.06
N ASN A 146 1.12 -30.02 9.69
CA ASN A 146 1.55 -30.73 8.48
C ASN A 146 3.08 -30.83 8.31
N GLY A 147 3.80 -31.06 9.42
CA GLY A 147 5.28 -31.15 9.43
C GLY A 147 6.01 -29.80 9.38
N VAL A 148 5.29 -28.68 9.31
CA VAL A 148 5.86 -27.32 9.27
C VAL A 148 5.59 -26.61 10.59
N LYS A 149 6.64 -26.05 11.20
CA LYS A 149 6.52 -25.24 12.42
C LYS A 149 5.85 -23.88 12.09
N MET A 150 4.77 -23.57 12.81
CA MET A 150 3.98 -22.33 12.68
C MET A 150 3.74 -21.69 14.04
N LEU A 151 3.46 -20.39 14.07
CA LEU A 151 3.07 -19.66 15.28
C LEU A 151 1.55 -19.61 15.38
N GLN A 152 1.00 -20.16 16.46
CA GLN A 152 -0.40 -20.05 16.79
C GLN A 152 -0.62 -18.75 17.58
N VAL A 153 -1.34 -17.79 16.99
CA VAL A 153 -1.56 -16.45 17.55
C VAL A 153 -3.07 -16.18 17.62
N PRO A 154 -3.58 -15.49 18.65
CA PRO A 154 -5.00 -15.09 18.67
C PRO A 154 -5.42 -14.35 17.39
N LEU A 155 -6.61 -14.67 16.88
CA LEU A 155 -7.09 -14.20 15.58
C LEU A 155 -7.19 -12.67 15.52
N TRP A 156 -7.75 -12.05 16.57
CA TRP A 156 -7.85 -10.59 16.68
C TRP A 156 -6.47 -9.90 16.69
N ARG A 157 -5.44 -10.57 17.24
CA ARG A 157 -4.05 -10.08 17.24
C ARG A 157 -3.44 -10.12 15.85
N SER A 158 -3.76 -11.15 15.05
CA SER A 158 -3.38 -11.21 13.64
C SER A 158 -4.02 -10.08 12.83
N TYR A 159 -5.31 -9.78 13.07
CA TYR A 159 -5.99 -8.65 12.43
C TYR A 159 -5.44 -7.29 12.85
N LEU A 160 -5.10 -7.14 14.14
CA LEU A 160 -4.43 -5.94 14.65
C LEU A 160 -3.08 -5.73 13.94
N ALA A 161 -2.27 -6.78 13.80
CA ALA A 161 -0.99 -6.72 13.09
C ALA A 161 -1.19 -6.23 11.65
N GLY A 162 -2.17 -6.78 10.94
CA GLY A 162 -2.54 -6.36 9.59
C GLY A 162 -2.95 -4.90 9.51
N CYS A 163 -3.80 -4.43 10.43
CA CYS A 163 -4.24 -3.03 10.48
C CYS A 163 -3.08 -2.07 10.73
N ILE A 164 -2.14 -2.42 11.62
CA ILE A 164 -0.95 -1.62 11.89
C ILE A 164 -0.07 -1.51 10.65
N LEU A 165 0.25 -2.64 9.99
CA LEU A 165 1.08 -2.67 8.79
C LEU A 165 0.45 -1.87 7.64
N LEU A 166 -0.86 -2.02 7.43
CA LEU A 166 -1.63 -1.21 6.46
C LEU A 166 -1.69 0.27 6.85
N GLY A 167 -1.77 0.57 8.14
CA GLY A 167 -1.73 1.93 8.68
C GLY A 167 -0.42 2.65 8.41
N ILE A 168 0.70 1.93 8.48
CA ILE A 168 2.03 2.49 8.17
C ILE A 168 2.24 2.61 6.65
N ALA A 169 1.67 1.68 5.86
CA ALA A 169 1.82 1.68 4.42
C ALA A 169 1.28 2.98 3.79
N PRO A 170 2.10 3.73 3.02
CA PRO A 170 1.62 4.89 2.30
C PRO A 170 0.78 4.51 1.08
N CYS A 171 -0.26 5.29 0.79
CA CYS A 171 -0.95 5.23 -0.50
C CYS A 171 -0.27 6.20 -1.48
N THR A 172 0.16 5.70 -2.65
CA THR A 172 1.04 6.44 -3.56
C THR A 172 0.43 6.62 -4.94
N ALA A 173 -0.02 5.56 -5.59
CA ALA A 173 -0.55 5.63 -6.97
C ALA A 173 -1.89 6.37 -7.07
N MET A 174 -2.85 6.01 -6.21
CA MET A 174 -4.22 6.49 -6.34
C MET A 174 -4.35 7.98 -5.98
N VAL A 175 -3.47 8.50 -5.11
CA VAL A 175 -3.52 9.89 -4.63
C VAL A 175 -3.41 10.91 -5.77
N LEU A 176 -2.70 10.59 -6.85
CA LEU A 176 -2.62 11.46 -8.03
C LEU A 176 -3.99 11.60 -8.73
N VAL A 177 -4.76 10.50 -8.82
CA VAL A 177 -6.10 10.52 -9.42
C VAL A 177 -7.07 11.30 -8.53
N TRP A 178 -7.05 11.08 -7.21
CA TRP A 178 -7.87 11.87 -6.29
C TRP A 178 -7.49 13.34 -6.29
N GLY A 179 -6.20 13.66 -6.39
CA GLY A 179 -5.69 15.03 -6.52
C GLY A 179 -6.25 15.72 -7.76
N TYR A 180 -6.20 15.05 -8.90
CA TYR A 180 -6.79 15.53 -10.15
C TYR A 180 -8.30 15.77 -10.02
N LEU A 181 -9.05 14.78 -9.48
CA LEU A 181 -10.50 14.89 -9.27
C LEU A 181 -10.90 16.02 -8.32
N ALA A 182 -10.08 16.26 -7.29
CA ALA A 182 -10.28 17.32 -6.30
C ALA A 182 -9.79 18.70 -6.80
N LYS A 183 -9.32 18.81 -8.05
CA LYS A 183 -8.69 20.02 -8.62
C LYS A 183 -7.51 20.52 -7.76
N GLY A 184 -6.70 19.57 -7.29
CA GLY A 184 -5.51 19.81 -6.48
C GLY A 184 -4.29 20.26 -7.30
N ASN A 185 -3.15 20.39 -6.62
CA ASN A 185 -1.87 20.67 -7.29
C ASN A 185 -1.15 19.34 -7.57
N ASP A 186 -1.13 18.93 -8.84
CA ASP A 186 -0.52 17.67 -9.28
C ASP A 186 0.99 17.62 -9.03
N GLY A 187 1.69 18.75 -9.21
CA GLY A 187 3.13 18.84 -8.96
C GLY A 187 3.46 18.63 -7.49
N HIS A 188 2.73 19.29 -6.58
CA HIS A 188 2.88 19.08 -5.14
C HIS A 188 2.54 17.64 -4.74
N THR A 189 1.48 17.07 -5.31
CA THR A 189 1.05 15.69 -5.04
C THR A 189 2.09 14.67 -5.51
N LEU A 190 2.69 14.86 -6.69
CA LEU A 190 3.75 14.00 -7.23
C LEU A 190 4.99 14.00 -6.31
N VAL A 191 5.40 15.18 -5.84
CA VAL A 191 6.56 15.31 -4.95
C VAL A 191 6.30 14.68 -3.60
N MET A 192 5.10 14.89 -3.05
CA MET A 192 4.67 14.23 -1.82
C MET A 192 4.70 12.71 -1.96
N VAL A 193 4.17 12.16 -3.06
CA VAL A 193 4.19 10.72 -3.35
C VAL A 193 5.63 10.20 -3.39
N ALA A 194 6.54 10.92 -4.06
CA ALA A 194 7.95 10.55 -4.12
C ALA A 194 8.63 10.55 -2.73
N ILE A 195 8.46 11.61 -1.94
CA ILE A 195 9.01 11.72 -0.59
C ILE A 195 8.45 10.60 0.31
N ASN A 196 7.17 10.29 0.17
CA ASN A 196 6.51 9.26 0.96
C ASN A 196 7.03 7.85 0.61
N SER A 197 7.20 7.55 -0.67
CA SER A 197 7.80 6.28 -1.13
C SER A 197 9.24 6.11 -0.64
N LEU A 198 10.04 7.17 -0.65
CA LEU A 198 11.41 7.13 -0.11
C LEU A 198 11.42 6.98 1.42
N SER A 199 10.53 7.71 2.11
CA SER A 199 10.38 7.62 3.58
C SER A 199 9.99 6.20 4.00
N MET A 200 9.18 5.51 3.19
CA MET A 200 8.77 4.13 3.45
C MET A 200 9.94 3.16 3.55
N LEU A 201 10.99 3.33 2.72
CA LEU A 201 12.17 2.47 2.76
C LEU A 201 12.88 2.52 4.12
N LEU A 202 12.81 3.66 4.80
CA LEU A 202 13.50 3.89 6.07
C LEU A 202 12.58 3.69 7.28
N LEU A 203 11.34 4.16 7.21
CA LEU A 203 10.45 4.26 8.37
C LEU A 203 9.52 3.07 8.54
N TYR A 204 9.18 2.36 7.45
CA TYR A 204 8.18 1.28 7.53
C TYR A 204 8.64 0.12 8.42
N GLY A 205 9.90 -0.32 8.28
CA GLY A 205 10.48 -1.38 9.11
C GLY A 205 10.53 -1.02 10.60
N PRO A 206 11.20 0.09 10.98
CA PRO A 206 11.27 0.55 12.37
C PRO A 206 9.91 0.83 13.01
N LEU A 207 9.01 1.55 12.34
CA LEU A 207 7.68 1.83 12.89
C LEU A 207 6.82 0.56 13.00
N GLY A 208 6.89 -0.32 11.99
CA GLY A 208 6.22 -1.61 12.00
C GLY A 208 6.67 -2.45 13.18
N GLY A 209 7.98 -2.60 13.35
CA GLY A 209 8.53 -3.38 14.45
C GLY A 209 8.28 -2.76 15.82
N PHE A 210 8.33 -1.44 15.95
CA PHE A 210 7.98 -0.75 17.19
C PHE A 210 6.51 -0.97 17.55
N LEU A 211 5.56 -0.67 16.65
CA LEU A 211 4.13 -0.76 16.94
C LEU A 211 3.65 -2.20 17.14
N LEU A 212 4.19 -3.15 16.38
CA LEU A 212 3.94 -4.57 16.59
C LEU A 212 4.54 -5.06 17.92
N GLY A 213 5.74 -4.59 18.27
CA GLY A 213 6.40 -4.90 19.54
C GLY A 213 5.62 -4.39 20.76
N VAL A 214 5.07 -3.17 20.70
CA VAL A 214 4.15 -2.64 21.74
C VAL A 214 2.92 -3.54 21.88
N GLY A 215 2.43 -4.09 20.77
CA GLY A 215 1.37 -5.10 20.75
C GLY A 215 1.79 -6.50 21.22
N ARG A 216 3.05 -6.71 21.62
CA ARG A 216 3.67 -8.03 21.90
C ARG A 216 3.52 -9.03 20.74
N LEU A 217 3.38 -8.55 19.51
CA LEU A 217 3.21 -9.38 18.32
C LEU A 217 4.58 -9.87 17.85
N PRO A 218 4.68 -11.11 17.34
CA PRO A 218 5.92 -11.61 16.77
C PRO A 218 6.32 -10.75 15.57
N VAL A 219 7.42 -10.02 15.66
CA VAL A 219 7.88 -9.11 14.60
C VAL A 219 8.86 -9.83 13.67
N PRO A 220 8.55 -9.96 12.37
CA PRO A 220 9.46 -10.58 11.43
C PRO A 220 10.38 -9.53 10.80
N TRP A 221 11.30 -8.95 11.57
CA TRP A 221 12.19 -7.86 11.12
C TRP A 221 12.93 -8.15 9.82
N GLN A 222 13.48 -9.36 9.70
CA GLN A 222 14.20 -9.81 8.50
C GLN A 222 13.27 -9.86 7.29
N ALA A 223 12.06 -10.41 7.46
CA ALA A 223 11.08 -10.50 6.37
C ALA A 223 10.55 -9.12 5.97
N LEU A 224 10.34 -8.20 6.93
CA LEU A 224 9.93 -6.83 6.65
C LEU A 224 11.00 -6.12 5.81
N VAL A 225 12.27 -6.16 6.22
CA VAL A 225 13.37 -5.53 5.48
C VAL A 225 13.53 -6.16 4.10
N LEU A 226 13.52 -7.49 3.99
CA LEU A 226 13.62 -8.21 2.72
C LEU A 226 12.46 -7.87 1.78
N SER A 227 11.24 -7.85 2.31
CA SER A 227 10.03 -7.49 1.56
C SER A 227 10.09 -6.05 1.05
N ILE A 228 10.53 -5.09 1.87
CA ILE A 228 10.69 -3.69 1.45
C ILE A 228 11.78 -3.58 0.38
N ALA A 229 12.91 -4.27 0.56
CA ALA A 229 14.00 -4.26 -0.40
C ALA A 229 13.56 -4.79 -1.76
N ILE A 230 12.89 -5.95 -1.80
CA ILE A 230 12.47 -6.61 -3.04
C ILE A 230 11.27 -5.89 -3.67
N TYR A 231 10.22 -5.58 -2.90
CA TYR A 231 8.98 -5.05 -3.48
C TYR A 231 8.99 -3.54 -3.67
N VAL A 232 9.83 -2.78 -2.96
CA VAL A 232 9.80 -1.32 -3.00
C VAL A 232 11.15 -0.78 -3.47
N ALA A 233 12.25 -1.10 -2.79
CA ALA A 233 13.55 -0.51 -3.10
C ALA A 233 14.04 -0.89 -4.51
N LEU A 234 13.94 -2.17 -4.88
CA LEU A 234 14.37 -2.69 -6.17
C LEU A 234 13.60 -2.07 -7.35
N PRO A 235 12.25 -2.05 -7.39
CA PRO A 235 11.51 -1.37 -8.47
C PRO A 235 11.75 0.13 -8.50
N LEU A 236 11.92 0.79 -7.35
CA LEU A 236 12.27 2.22 -7.30
C LEU A 236 13.66 2.47 -7.90
N ALA A 237 14.66 1.66 -7.54
CA ALA A 237 16.01 1.77 -8.09
C ALA A 237 16.01 1.47 -9.60
N ALA A 238 15.35 0.40 -10.02
CA ALA A 238 15.21 0.04 -11.42
C ALA A 238 14.52 1.14 -12.22
N GLY A 239 13.42 1.72 -11.72
CA GLY A 239 12.72 2.84 -12.35
C GLY A 239 13.58 4.10 -12.44
N PHE A 240 14.38 4.40 -11.42
CA PHE A 240 15.29 5.54 -11.44
C PHE A 240 16.38 5.38 -12.50
N ILE A 241 17.04 4.21 -12.52
CA ILE A 241 18.12 3.89 -13.44
C ILE A 241 17.60 3.86 -14.88
N SER A 242 16.48 3.16 -15.11
CA SER A 242 15.89 3.04 -16.45
C SER A 242 15.40 4.39 -16.98
N ARG A 243 14.82 5.27 -16.13
CA ARG A 243 14.45 6.63 -16.53
C ARG A 243 15.65 7.41 -17.03
N LYS A 244 16.74 7.44 -16.26
CA LYS A 244 17.98 8.14 -16.66
C LYS A 244 18.54 7.57 -17.97
N TRP A 245 18.60 6.25 -18.08
CA TRP A 245 19.17 5.57 -19.24
C TRP A 245 18.34 5.80 -20.51
N ILE A 246 17.00 5.69 -20.44
CA ILE A 246 16.10 5.89 -21.57
C ILE A 246 16.12 7.35 -22.04
N ILE A 247 16.10 8.32 -21.12
CA ILE A 247 16.15 9.74 -21.47
C ILE A 247 17.48 10.08 -22.14
N ALA A 248 18.60 9.51 -21.67
CA ALA A 248 19.90 9.72 -22.28
C ALA A 248 20.00 9.17 -23.71
N HIS A 249 19.37 8.03 -24.02
CA HIS A 249 19.47 7.37 -25.33
C HIS A 249 18.39 7.80 -26.34
N LYS A 250 17.16 8.04 -25.87
CA LYS A 250 15.98 8.29 -26.74
C LYS A 250 15.40 9.70 -26.60
N GLY A 251 15.91 10.50 -25.67
CA GLY A 251 15.44 11.85 -25.41
C GLY A 251 14.12 11.91 -24.62
N LEU A 252 13.90 13.06 -23.99
CA LEU A 252 12.70 13.34 -23.19
C LEU A 252 11.37 13.27 -23.98
N PRO A 253 11.28 13.74 -25.24
CA PRO A 253 10.02 13.71 -25.98
C PRO A 253 9.51 12.27 -26.24
N TRP A 254 10.41 11.34 -26.54
CA TRP A 254 10.05 9.93 -26.76
C TRP A 254 9.63 9.25 -25.46
N PHE A 255 10.33 9.57 -24.37
CA PHE A 255 10.01 9.08 -23.04
C PHE A 255 8.57 9.45 -22.62
N GLU A 256 8.22 10.72 -22.73
CA GLU A 256 6.91 11.20 -22.28
C GLU A 256 5.77 10.77 -23.21
N GLN A 257 5.97 10.83 -24.53
CA GLN A 257 4.86 10.62 -25.49
C GLN A 257 4.61 9.15 -25.81
N LYS A 258 5.65 8.32 -25.88
CA LYS A 258 5.49 6.89 -26.21
C LYS A 258 5.65 5.98 -25.00
N PHE A 259 6.74 6.12 -24.25
CA PHE A 259 7.07 5.15 -23.20
C PHE A 259 6.08 5.19 -22.02
N LEU A 260 5.79 6.39 -21.49
CA LEU A 260 4.85 6.53 -20.36
C LEU A 260 3.41 6.10 -20.72
N HIS A 261 2.98 6.29 -21.97
CA HIS A 261 1.66 5.87 -22.42
C HIS A 261 1.53 4.34 -22.46
N VAL A 262 2.59 3.62 -22.84
CA VAL A 262 2.60 2.14 -22.84
C VAL A 262 2.60 1.57 -21.43
N LEU A 263 3.25 2.23 -20.48
CA LEU A 263 3.32 1.75 -19.10
C LEU A 263 1.98 1.84 -18.34
N THR A 264 1.13 2.80 -18.68
CA THR A 264 -0.15 3.00 -17.97
C THR A 264 -1.10 1.79 -18.06
N PRO A 265 -1.44 1.23 -19.24
CA PRO A 265 -2.29 0.03 -19.31
C PRO A 265 -1.64 -1.19 -18.65
N ILE A 266 -0.31 -1.33 -18.71
CA ILE A 266 0.42 -2.42 -18.05
C ILE A 266 0.21 -2.37 -16.53
N THR A 267 0.32 -1.18 -15.90
CA THR A 267 0.05 -1.05 -14.45
C THR A 267 -1.37 -1.44 -14.08
N ILE A 268 -2.33 -1.08 -14.92
CA ILE A 268 -3.74 -1.35 -14.69
C ILE A 268 -3.99 -2.86 -14.74
N ILE A 269 -3.50 -3.53 -15.78
CA ILE A 269 -3.64 -4.99 -15.93
C ILE A 269 -2.94 -5.69 -14.76
N ALA A 270 -1.73 -5.28 -14.40
CA ALA A 270 -0.99 -5.84 -13.26
C ALA A 270 -1.75 -5.67 -11.93
N LEU A 271 -2.35 -4.49 -11.68
CA LEU A 271 -3.19 -4.22 -10.51
C LEU A 271 -4.39 -5.16 -10.45
N LEU A 272 -5.13 -5.30 -11.56
CA LEU A 272 -6.31 -6.17 -11.61
C LEU A 272 -5.96 -7.64 -11.41
N ILE A 273 -4.90 -8.12 -12.06
CA ILE A 273 -4.41 -9.50 -11.88
C ILE A 273 -4.00 -9.73 -10.42
N THR A 274 -3.24 -8.79 -9.83
CA THR A 274 -2.86 -8.84 -8.41
C THR A 274 -4.09 -8.99 -7.51
N LEU A 275 -5.14 -8.22 -7.80
CA LEU A 275 -6.37 -8.24 -7.04
C LEU A 275 -7.08 -9.60 -7.16
N VAL A 276 -7.24 -10.12 -8.37
CA VAL A 276 -7.84 -11.45 -8.60
C VAL A 276 -7.05 -12.53 -7.86
N LEU A 277 -5.72 -12.52 -7.94
CA LEU A 277 -4.88 -13.50 -7.27
C LEU A 277 -4.96 -13.42 -5.75
N LEU A 278 -4.91 -12.21 -5.18
CA LEU A 278 -5.00 -12.00 -3.73
C LEU A 278 -6.33 -12.53 -3.17
N PHE A 279 -7.45 -12.22 -3.84
CA PHE A 279 -8.77 -12.73 -3.45
C PHE A 279 -8.93 -14.22 -3.70
N SER A 280 -8.26 -14.77 -4.71
CA SER A 280 -8.24 -16.21 -4.99
C SER A 280 -7.52 -17.00 -3.91
N PHE A 281 -6.38 -16.51 -3.40
CA PHE A 281 -5.67 -17.13 -2.27
C PHE A 281 -6.44 -17.12 -0.94
N LYS A 282 -7.44 -16.25 -0.81
CA LYS A 282 -8.26 -16.11 0.41
C LYS A 282 -9.73 -16.47 0.20
N GLY A 283 -10.09 -17.04 -0.95
CA GLY A 283 -11.48 -17.28 -1.35
C GLY A 283 -12.27 -18.10 -0.32
N GLU A 284 -11.72 -19.22 0.14
CA GLU A 284 -12.38 -20.07 1.14
C GLU A 284 -12.56 -19.35 2.49
N THR A 285 -11.52 -18.66 2.97
CA THR A 285 -11.59 -17.89 4.22
C THR A 285 -12.65 -16.79 4.16
N ILE A 286 -12.77 -16.14 3.01
CA ILE A 286 -13.75 -15.05 2.78
C ILE A 286 -15.19 -15.59 2.79
N LEU A 287 -15.42 -16.75 2.18
CA LEU A 287 -16.76 -17.37 2.11
C LEU A 287 -17.19 -17.99 3.45
N THR A 288 -16.26 -18.58 4.20
CA THR A 288 -16.54 -19.19 5.50
C THR A 288 -16.76 -18.15 6.59
N ASN A 289 -16.04 -17.02 6.54
CA ASN A 289 -16.07 -16.00 7.59
C ASN A 289 -16.32 -14.59 7.01
N PRO A 290 -17.48 -14.32 6.38
CA PRO A 290 -17.74 -13.05 5.69
C PRO A 290 -17.73 -11.84 6.63
N LEU A 291 -18.17 -12.01 7.88
CA LEU A 291 -18.21 -10.93 8.89
C LEU A 291 -16.82 -10.43 9.28
N THR A 292 -15.78 -11.25 9.14
CA THR A 292 -14.39 -10.87 9.42
C THR A 292 -13.96 -9.65 8.64
N ILE A 293 -14.33 -9.57 7.35
CA ILE A 293 -13.97 -8.44 6.49
C ILE A 293 -14.57 -7.16 7.05
N LEU A 294 -15.81 -7.21 7.52
CA LEU A 294 -16.49 -6.06 8.11
C LEU A 294 -15.78 -5.58 9.38
N TRP A 295 -15.41 -6.50 10.28
CA TRP A 295 -14.70 -6.17 11.52
C TRP A 295 -13.35 -5.50 11.28
N ILE A 296 -12.63 -5.88 10.21
CA ILE A 296 -11.36 -5.24 9.79
C ILE A 296 -11.63 -3.91 9.07
N ALA A 297 -12.67 -3.84 8.25
CA ALA A 297 -12.98 -2.65 7.45
C ALA A 297 -13.41 -1.45 8.30
N ILE A 298 -14.15 -1.67 9.40
CA ILE A 298 -14.63 -0.60 10.29
C ILE A 298 -13.48 0.27 10.86
N PRO A 299 -12.48 -0.28 11.58
CA PRO A 299 -11.39 0.53 12.11
C PRO A 299 -10.57 1.20 11.01
N LEU A 300 -10.34 0.51 9.88
CA LEU A 300 -9.62 1.09 8.73
C LEU A 300 -10.37 2.30 8.14
N PHE A 301 -11.69 2.19 7.99
CA PHE A 301 -12.55 3.25 7.48
C PHE A 301 -12.56 4.46 8.41
N ILE A 302 -12.81 4.23 9.71
CA ILE A 302 -12.82 5.28 10.73
C ILE A 302 -11.46 6.01 10.77
N GLN A 303 -10.37 5.25 10.72
CA GLN A 303 -9.02 5.80 10.72
C GLN A 303 -8.76 6.65 9.46
N THR A 304 -9.22 6.19 8.29
CA THR A 304 -9.07 6.92 7.03
C THR A 304 -9.83 8.24 7.08
N CYS A 305 -11.09 8.22 7.55
CA CYS A 305 -11.89 9.44 7.75
C CYS A 305 -11.24 10.40 8.74
N PHE A 306 -10.72 9.88 9.87
CA PHE A 306 -10.05 10.68 10.87
C PHE A 306 -8.80 11.39 10.32
N ILE A 307 -7.93 10.66 9.61
CA ILE A 307 -6.71 11.22 9.03
C ILE A 307 -7.02 12.23 7.93
N PHE A 308 -8.04 11.97 7.11
CA PHE A 308 -8.49 12.92 6.11
C PHE A 308 -9.00 14.23 6.74
N ALA A 309 -9.85 14.13 7.77
CA ALA A 309 -10.37 15.28 8.50
C ALA A 309 -9.26 16.07 9.20
N LEU A 310 -8.34 15.38 9.87
CA LEU A 310 -7.20 16.00 10.54
C LEU A 310 -6.25 16.68 9.54
N GLY A 311 -5.91 16.00 8.45
CA GLY A 311 -5.07 16.56 7.40
C GLY A 311 -5.67 17.81 6.77
N TYR A 312 -6.97 17.79 6.49
CA TYR A 312 -7.71 18.96 6.00
C TYR A 312 -7.72 20.10 7.02
N TRP A 313 -7.96 19.80 8.30
CA TRP A 313 -7.97 20.79 9.38
C TRP A 313 -6.59 21.44 9.58
N LEU A 314 -5.51 20.65 9.61
CA LEU A 314 -4.13 21.14 9.71
C LEU A 314 -3.77 22.04 8.52
N ALA A 315 -4.09 21.59 7.30
CA ALA A 315 -3.85 22.37 6.09
C ALA A 315 -4.64 23.69 6.08
N ARG A 316 -5.88 23.69 6.60
CA ARG A 316 -6.71 24.89 6.74
C ARG A 316 -6.11 25.87 7.75
N ARG A 317 -5.67 25.37 8.92
CA ARG A 317 -5.09 26.19 9.99
C ARG A 317 -3.81 26.89 9.56
N LEU A 318 -2.97 26.20 8.77
CA LEU A 318 -1.72 26.74 8.23
C LEU A 318 -1.91 27.64 7.01
N ARG A 319 -3.16 27.91 6.59
CA ARG A 319 -3.54 28.69 5.39
C ARG A 319 -2.98 28.13 4.06
N GLU A 320 -2.44 26.91 4.06
CA GLU A 320 -1.86 26.25 2.89
C GLU A 320 -2.91 25.98 1.80
N ILE A 321 -4.17 25.73 2.18
CA ILE A 321 -5.28 25.54 1.20
C ILE A 321 -5.44 26.77 0.29
N ARG A 322 -5.40 27.98 0.86
CA ARG A 322 -5.53 29.23 0.09
C ARG A 322 -4.30 29.47 -0.81
N ARG A 323 -3.13 29.02 -0.38
CA ARG A 323 -1.87 29.12 -1.14
C ARG A 323 -1.83 28.13 -2.30
N MET A 324 -2.13 26.86 -2.04
CA MET A 324 -2.18 25.81 -3.07
C MET A 324 -3.21 26.12 -4.16
N LYS A 325 -4.38 26.67 -3.78
CA LYS A 325 -5.39 27.12 -4.76
C LYS A 325 -4.89 28.28 -5.63
N ARG A 326 -4.12 29.21 -5.05
CA ARG A 326 -3.52 30.33 -5.78
C ARG A 326 -2.43 29.87 -6.75
N GLU A 327 -1.60 28.92 -6.34
CA GLU A 327 -0.56 28.31 -7.17
C GLU A 327 -1.12 27.45 -8.30
N SER A 328 -2.18 26.67 -8.02
CA SER A 328 -2.92 25.93 -9.05
C SER A 328 -3.51 26.87 -10.10
N LEU A 329 -4.14 27.97 -9.68
CA LEU A 329 -4.66 29.01 -10.58
C LEU A 329 -3.55 29.70 -11.40
N CYS A 330 -2.40 30.03 -10.80
CA CYS A 330 -1.25 30.60 -11.53
C CYS A 330 -0.67 29.61 -12.55
N SER A 331 -0.59 28.31 -12.23
CA SER A 331 -0.14 27.29 -13.18
C SER A 331 -1.11 27.08 -14.34
N HIS A 332 -2.41 27.31 -14.11
CA HIS A 332 -3.42 27.31 -15.17
C HIS A 332 -3.34 28.56 -16.05
N TYR A 333 -2.90 29.70 -15.52
CA TYR A 333 -2.74 30.95 -16.28
C TYR A 333 -1.40 31.07 -17.02
N GLN A 334 -0.38 30.30 -16.63
CA GLN A 334 0.93 30.23 -17.30
C GLN A 334 1.03 29.14 -18.39
N ARG A 335 -0.07 28.46 -18.74
CA ARG A 335 -0.13 27.50 -19.87
C ARG A 335 -0.72 28.11 -21.14
#